data_AF-A0A9X4AT97-F1
#
_entry.id   AF-A0A9X4AT97-F1
#
_cell.length_a   1.000
_cell.length_b   1.000
_cell.length_c   1.000
_cell.angle_alpha   90.00
_cell.angle_beta   90.00
_cell.angle_gamma   90.00
#
_symmetry.space_group_name_H-M   'P 1'
#
loop_
_entity.id
_entity.type
_entity.pdbx_description
1 polymer ?
#
loop_
_entity_poly.entity_id
_entity_poly.type
_entity_poly.pdbx_seq_one_letter_code
_entity_poly.pdbx_strand_id
1 'polypeptide(L)'
;MEPTIALPRDADPNAILAIDMTPEARDFFASALRALAASDVPFLVGGAYALAHHAGMRRRTRDLDVFVRRRDVGAALLVLENAGYPTCIAFPHWLAKAYSGSEHVDVIWSSGNGLAEVDDLWFEHAGRGEVFGVEVGLCPAEETIFAKSFIQERERYDGADVAHVLRARCEDLDWPRIVARFGDHWRVLLSQLILFGFIYPTEQRRIPPWVMRDLLARLEAEHASPPEVGRVCRGTLLSRAQYLADVSEGWDDARLWPEGSMTSEEIARWTAAIDQPPPHP
;
A
#
# COMPACT_ATOMS: atom_id res chain seq x y z
N MET A 1 -2.55 -5.43 16.54
CA MET A 1 -3.29 -6.07 15.43
C MET A 1 -4.53 -6.74 16.00
N GLU A 2 -5.72 -6.24 15.64
CA GLU A 2 -6.98 -6.93 15.93
C GLU A 2 -7.13 -8.14 14.98
N PRO A 3 -7.79 -9.24 15.41
CA PRO A 3 -7.86 -10.48 14.64
C PRO A 3 -8.68 -10.32 13.35
N THR A 4 -8.19 -10.89 12.25
CA THR A 4 -8.93 -10.94 10.99
C THR A 4 -10.00 -12.03 11.04
N ILE A 5 -11.23 -11.71 10.67
CA ILE A 5 -12.37 -12.63 10.73
C ILE A 5 -12.72 -13.05 9.29
N ALA A 6 -12.66 -14.36 9.00
CA ALA A 6 -13.15 -14.92 7.74
C ALA A 6 -14.67 -15.17 7.84
N LEU A 7 -15.45 -14.73 6.85
CA LEU A 7 -16.92 -14.90 6.82
C LEU A 7 -17.39 -15.69 5.58
N PRO A 8 -18.63 -16.21 5.59
CA PRO A 8 -19.22 -16.97 4.48
C PRO A 8 -19.23 -16.18 3.16
N ARG A 9 -19.12 -16.88 2.02
CA ARG A 9 -19.05 -16.30 0.67
C ARG A 9 -20.24 -15.41 0.28
N ASP A 10 -21.38 -15.54 0.94
CA ASP A 10 -22.66 -14.94 0.52
C ASP A 10 -23.05 -13.67 1.31
N ALA A 11 -22.20 -13.18 2.22
CA ALA A 11 -22.50 -11.98 2.99
C ALA A 11 -22.19 -10.71 2.19
N ASP A 12 -23.06 -9.69 2.29
CA ASP A 12 -22.87 -8.39 1.66
C ASP A 12 -21.50 -7.79 2.03
N PRO A 13 -20.61 -7.56 1.04
CA PRO A 13 -19.29 -6.99 1.26
C PRO A 13 -19.29 -5.65 2.01
N ASN A 14 -20.32 -4.83 1.78
CA ASN A 14 -20.42 -3.48 2.31
C ASN A 14 -21.00 -3.46 3.72
N ALA A 15 -21.88 -4.40 4.07
CA ALA A 15 -22.42 -4.51 5.41
C ALA A 15 -21.34 -4.84 6.46
N ILE A 16 -20.31 -5.63 6.10
CA ILE A 16 -19.33 -6.15 7.05
C ILE A 16 -18.14 -5.21 7.29
N LEU A 17 -17.65 -4.51 6.27
CA LEU A 17 -16.59 -3.50 6.44
C LEU A 17 -17.04 -2.33 7.34
N ALA A 18 -18.36 -2.19 7.53
CA ALA A 18 -18.97 -1.17 8.33
C ALA A 18 -19.58 -1.68 9.66
N ILE A 19 -19.28 -2.94 10.07
CA ILE A 19 -19.85 -3.55 11.29
C ILE A 19 -19.49 -2.79 12.57
N ASP A 20 -18.35 -2.08 12.60
CA ASP A 20 -17.89 -1.29 13.75
C ASP A 20 -17.69 0.19 13.43
N MET A 21 -18.36 0.69 12.39
CA MET A 21 -18.31 2.09 11.97
C MET A 21 -19.56 2.81 12.43
N THR A 22 -19.40 3.99 13.05
CA THR A 22 -20.57 4.79 13.42
C THR A 22 -21.31 5.26 12.15
N PRO A 23 -22.63 5.51 12.22
CA PRO A 23 -23.36 6.08 11.09
C PRO A 23 -22.71 7.36 10.55
N GLU A 24 -22.18 8.21 11.42
CA GLU A 24 -21.52 9.46 11.05
C GLU A 24 -20.24 9.22 10.24
N ALA A 25 -19.42 8.24 10.65
CA ALA A 25 -18.20 7.87 9.94
C ALA A 25 -18.52 7.28 8.56
N ARG A 26 -19.56 6.44 8.49
CA ARG A 26 -20.05 5.86 7.23
C ARG A 26 -20.57 6.94 6.28
N ASP A 27 -21.37 7.86 6.79
CA ASP A 27 -21.94 8.97 6.01
C ASP A 27 -20.84 9.91 5.52
N PHE A 28 -19.82 10.16 6.34
CA PHE A 28 -18.62 10.90 5.95
C PHE A 28 -17.91 10.23 4.77
N PHE A 29 -17.52 8.96 4.90
CA PHE A 29 -16.81 8.26 3.83
C PHE A 29 -17.65 8.13 2.55
N ALA A 30 -18.94 7.81 2.68
CA ALA A 30 -19.83 7.75 1.54
C ALA A 30 -19.96 9.11 0.83
N SER A 31 -20.06 10.20 1.59
CA SER A 31 -20.18 11.55 1.03
C SER A 31 -18.89 12.02 0.38
N ALA A 32 -17.72 11.72 0.98
CA ALA A 32 -16.43 11.99 0.37
C ALA A 32 -16.24 11.24 -0.96
N LEU A 33 -16.60 9.94 -1.01
CA LEU A 33 -16.56 9.16 -2.24
C LEU A 33 -17.52 9.69 -3.31
N ARG A 34 -18.75 10.09 -2.92
CA ARG A 34 -19.69 10.71 -3.88
C ARG A 34 -19.17 12.03 -4.42
N ALA A 35 -18.53 12.86 -3.60
CA ALA A 35 -17.95 14.12 -4.04
C ALA A 35 -16.83 13.88 -5.06
N LEU A 36 -15.93 12.93 -4.79
CA LEU A 36 -14.87 12.53 -5.72
C LEU A 36 -15.44 11.92 -7.01
N ALA A 37 -16.40 11.00 -6.90
CA ALA A 37 -17.02 10.33 -8.05
C ALA A 37 -17.86 11.27 -8.93
N ALA A 38 -18.38 12.36 -8.37
CA ALA A 38 -19.07 13.41 -9.12
C ALA A 38 -18.12 14.42 -9.77
N SER A 39 -16.82 14.33 -9.51
CA SER A 39 -15.77 15.17 -10.10
C SER A 39 -15.08 14.49 -11.28
N ASP A 40 -14.29 15.26 -12.03
CA ASP A 40 -13.44 14.71 -13.12
C ASP A 40 -12.07 14.20 -12.62
N VAL A 41 -11.85 14.15 -11.29
CA VAL A 41 -10.56 13.75 -10.71
C VAL A 41 -10.45 12.22 -10.69
N PRO A 42 -9.48 11.60 -11.38
CA PRO A 42 -9.29 10.15 -11.31
C PRO A 42 -8.80 9.73 -9.94
N PHE A 43 -9.49 8.79 -9.31
CA PHE A 43 -9.07 8.19 -8.04
C PHE A 43 -9.38 6.69 -8.00
N LEU A 44 -8.70 5.99 -7.11
CA LEU A 44 -8.95 4.59 -6.78
C LEU A 44 -9.16 4.45 -5.28
N VAL A 45 -9.84 3.39 -4.85
CA VAL A 45 -9.95 3.01 -3.44
C VAL A 45 -9.03 1.82 -3.16
N GLY A 46 -8.20 1.94 -2.13
CA GLY A 46 -7.23 0.92 -1.74
C GLY A 46 -7.49 0.35 -0.34
N GLY A 47 -6.40 0.09 0.37
CA GLY A 47 -6.46 -0.22 1.80
C GLY A 47 -7.25 -1.48 2.14
N ALA A 48 -8.00 -1.40 3.24
CA ALA A 48 -8.85 -2.50 3.72
C ALA A 48 -9.96 -2.88 2.71
N TYR A 49 -10.47 -1.91 1.94
CA TYR A 49 -11.54 -2.14 0.97
C TYR A 49 -11.06 -2.95 -0.25
N ALA A 50 -9.93 -2.57 -0.84
CA ALA A 50 -9.33 -3.36 -1.93
C ALA A 50 -8.92 -4.76 -1.46
N LEU A 51 -8.35 -4.87 -0.25
CA LEU A 51 -8.00 -6.17 0.34
C LEU A 51 -9.23 -7.07 0.53
N ALA A 52 -10.33 -6.50 1.02
CA ALA A 52 -11.58 -7.22 1.19
C ALA A 52 -12.19 -7.67 -0.15
N HIS A 53 -12.07 -6.86 -1.20
CA HIS A 53 -12.47 -7.25 -2.55
C HIS A 53 -11.60 -8.40 -3.10
N HIS A 54 -10.27 -8.32 -2.95
CA HIS A 54 -9.37 -9.32 -3.52
C HIS A 54 -9.36 -10.63 -2.76
N ALA A 55 -9.36 -10.59 -1.43
CA ALA A 55 -9.09 -11.76 -0.59
C ALA A 55 -10.24 -12.13 0.36
N GLY A 56 -11.34 -11.38 0.36
CA GLY A 56 -12.43 -11.56 1.31
C GLY A 56 -12.04 -11.25 2.76
N MET A 57 -10.83 -10.72 2.98
CA MET A 57 -10.31 -10.40 4.31
C MET A 57 -10.91 -9.07 4.75
N ARG A 58 -11.70 -9.11 5.82
CA ARG A 58 -12.34 -7.92 6.37
C ARG A 58 -11.73 -7.62 7.73
N ARG A 59 -11.35 -6.35 7.91
CA ARG A 59 -10.83 -5.82 9.17
C ARG A 59 -11.45 -4.48 9.43
N ARG A 60 -11.55 -4.13 10.72
CA ARG A 60 -11.91 -2.79 11.12
C ARG A 60 -10.88 -1.80 10.57
N THR A 61 -11.36 -0.74 9.95
CA THR A 61 -10.54 0.37 9.43
C THR A 61 -11.15 1.67 9.93
N ARG A 62 -10.29 2.65 10.26
CA ARG A 62 -10.71 3.97 10.77
C ARG A 62 -10.48 5.09 9.76
N ASP A 63 -10.11 4.67 8.56
CA ASP A 63 -9.66 5.49 7.46
C ASP A 63 -10.23 4.93 6.16
N LEU A 64 -10.40 5.84 5.20
CA LEU A 64 -10.68 5.50 3.81
C LEU A 64 -9.46 5.89 2.99
N ASP A 65 -8.80 4.90 2.39
CA ASP A 65 -7.63 5.13 1.54
C ASP A 65 -8.04 5.39 0.08
N VAL A 66 -7.83 6.62 -0.38
CA VAL A 66 -8.02 7.06 -1.75
C VAL A 66 -6.66 7.27 -2.42
N PHE A 67 -6.45 6.60 -3.55
CA PHE A 67 -5.21 6.69 -4.32
C PHE A 67 -5.40 7.58 -5.53
N VAL A 68 -4.54 8.57 -5.68
CA VAL A 68 -4.53 9.53 -6.79
C VAL A 68 -3.12 9.66 -7.33
N ARG A 69 -2.97 10.10 -8.57
CA ARG A 69 -1.63 10.42 -9.08
C ARG A 69 -1.14 11.70 -8.43
N ARG A 70 0.18 11.87 -8.37
CA ARG A 70 0.82 13.11 -7.85
C ARG A 70 0.22 14.38 -8.46
N ARG A 71 0.00 14.37 -9.77
CA ARG A 71 -0.57 15.51 -10.53
C ARG A 71 -2.02 15.86 -10.16
N ASP A 72 -2.76 14.89 -9.62
CA ASP A 72 -4.19 15.00 -9.32
C ASP A 72 -4.46 15.34 -7.84
N VAL A 73 -3.42 15.34 -6.98
CA VAL A 73 -3.54 15.59 -5.53
C VAL A 73 -4.25 16.92 -5.23
N GLY A 74 -3.80 18.01 -5.85
CA GLY A 74 -4.38 19.33 -5.61
C GLY A 74 -5.86 19.41 -5.97
N ALA A 75 -6.26 18.74 -7.07
CA ALA A 75 -7.66 18.69 -7.49
C ALA A 75 -8.51 17.83 -6.53
N ALA A 76 -7.99 16.68 -6.09
CA ALA A 76 -8.67 15.82 -5.13
C ALA A 76 -8.92 16.52 -3.78
N LEU A 77 -7.92 17.24 -3.27
CA LEU A 77 -8.05 18.00 -2.02
C LEU A 77 -9.08 19.12 -2.17
N LEU A 78 -9.06 19.86 -3.28
CA LEU A 78 -10.07 20.89 -3.54
C LEU A 78 -11.49 20.33 -3.59
N VAL A 79 -11.70 19.14 -4.14
CA VAL A 79 -13.01 18.46 -4.14
C VAL A 79 -13.46 18.16 -2.70
N LEU A 80 -12.57 17.64 -1.86
CA LEU A 80 -12.87 17.31 -0.47
C LEU A 80 -13.12 18.56 0.38
N GLU A 81 -12.35 19.64 0.17
CA GLU A 81 -12.57 20.95 0.82
C GLU A 81 -13.92 21.55 0.45
N ASN A 82 -14.28 21.51 -0.85
CA ASN A 82 -15.57 22.00 -1.33
C ASN A 82 -16.75 21.15 -0.81
N ALA A 83 -16.51 19.88 -0.46
CA ALA A 83 -17.47 19.02 0.22
C ALA A 83 -17.56 19.31 1.74
N GLY A 84 -16.78 20.27 2.25
CA GLY A 84 -16.80 20.71 3.65
C GLY A 84 -15.83 19.96 4.56
N TYR A 85 -14.86 19.22 4.01
CA TYR A 85 -13.89 18.45 4.79
C TYR A 85 -12.53 19.17 4.78
N PRO A 86 -12.08 19.72 5.94
CA PRO A 86 -10.76 20.35 6.03
C PRO A 86 -9.66 19.39 5.59
N THR A 87 -8.70 19.87 4.80
CA THR A 87 -7.58 19.05 4.32
C THR A 87 -6.23 19.53 4.85
N CYS A 88 -5.27 18.61 4.93
CA CYS A 88 -3.88 18.95 5.20
C CYS A 88 -2.91 18.04 4.43
N ILE A 89 -1.75 18.58 4.02
CA ILE A 89 -0.63 17.78 3.53
C ILE A 89 0.15 17.24 4.74
N ALA A 90 -0.11 16.00 5.11
CA ALA A 90 0.55 15.33 6.23
C ALA A 90 2.04 15.07 5.92
N PHE A 91 2.33 14.56 4.73
CA PHE A 91 3.68 14.32 4.22
C PHE A 91 3.76 14.66 2.72
N PRO A 92 4.62 15.61 2.33
CA PRO A 92 4.64 16.15 0.96
C PRO A 92 5.08 15.14 -0.09
N HIS A 93 5.73 14.05 0.33
CA HIS A 93 6.16 13.00 -0.60
C HIS A 93 5.09 11.95 -0.89
N TRP A 94 4.02 11.80 -0.07
CA TRP A 94 3.09 10.68 -0.25
C TRP A 94 1.66 10.80 0.28
N LEU A 95 1.38 11.66 1.27
CA LEU A 95 0.10 11.65 1.99
C LEU A 95 -0.47 13.03 2.30
N ALA A 96 -1.75 13.17 1.98
CA ALA A 96 -2.63 14.21 2.50
C ALA A 96 -3.83 13.56 3.19
N LYS A 97 -4.51 14.32 4.04
CA LYS A 97 -5.66 13.86 4.81
C LYS A 97 -6.82 14.84 4.69
N ALA A 98 -8.05 14.34 4.61
CA ALA A 98 -9.28 15.11 4.75
C ALA A 98 -10.07 14.62 5.97
N TYR A 99 -10.64 15.52 6.77
CA TYR A 99 -11.13 15.18 8.11
C TYR A 99 -12.63 15.42 8.31
N SER A 100 -13.22 14.58 9.17
CA SER A 100 -14.52 14.80 9.78
C SER A 100 -14.48 14.31 11.23
N GLY A 101 -14.25 15.23 12.17
CA GLY A 101 -14.05 14.87 13.58
C GLY A 101 -12.78 14.05 13.76
N SER A 102 -12.89 12.84 14.32
CA SER A 102 -11.78 11.90 14.49
C SER A 102 -11.51 10.99 13.28
N GLU A 103 -12.42 10.99 12.30
CA GLU A 103 -12.35 10.16 11.10
C GLU A 103 -11.64 10.92 9.98
N HIS A 104 -10.98 10.19 9.09
CA HIS A 104 -10.25 10.82 7.99
C HIS A 104 -10.17 9.96 6.72
N VAL A 105 -10.11 10.65 5.58
CA VAL A 105 -9.79 10.08 4.27
C VAL A 105 -8.32 10.33 3.99
N ASP A 106 -7.57 9.28 3.68
CA ASP A 106 -6.19 9.36 3.22
C ASP A 106 -6.16 9.56 1.71
N VAL A 107 -5.56 10.66 1.27
CA VAL A 107 -5.29 10.93 -0.15
C VAL A 107 -3.83 10.60 -0.39
N ILE A 108 -3.60 9.45 -1.04
CA ILE A 108 -2.31 8.78 -1.17
C ILE A 108 -1.87 8.85 -2.63
N TRP A 109 -0.63 9.27 -2.88
CA TRP A 109 -0.04 9.26 -4.22
C TRP A 109 1.31 8.56 -4.30
N SER A 110 1.80 8.06 -3.17
CA SER A 110 2.97 7.18 -3.06
C SER A 110 2.88 6.35 -1.77
N SER A 111 3.72 5.33 -1.60
CA SER A 111 4.01 4.80 -0.26
C SER A 111 4.94 5.72 0.52
N GLY A 112 4.90 5.64 1.86
CA GLY A 112 5.71 6.48 2.75
C GLY A 112 7.22 6.31 2.60
N ASN A 113 7.68 5.14 2.13
CA ASN A 113 9.07 4.86 1.77
C ASN A 113 9.47 5.33 0.36
N GLY A 114 8.54 5.92 -0.40
CA GLY A 114 8.79 6.48 -1.73
C GLY A 114 8.82 5.47 -2.89
N LEU A 115 8.55 4.19 -2.67
CA LEU A 115 8.66 3.14 -3.71
C LEU A 115 7.42 2.97 -4.59
N ALA A 116 6.22 3.08 -4.00
CA ALA A 116 4.96 2.78 -4.66
C ALA A 116 4.24 4.05 -5.09
N GLU A 117 4.87 4.83 -5.97
CA GLU A 117 4.19 5.94 -6.63
C GLU A 117 2.96 5.45 -7.40
N VAL A 118 1.87 6.21 -7.29
CA VAL A 118 0.61 5.95 -7.99
C VAL A 118 0.74 6.50 -9.41
N ASP A 119 1.07 5.60 -10.34
CA ASP A 119 1.25 5.90 -11.77
C ASP A 119 0.04 5.45 -12.61
N ASP A 120 0.17 5.52 -13.94
CA ASP A 120 -0.91 5.18 -14.87
C ASP A 120 -1.30 3.70 -14.85
N LEU A 121 -0.39 2.78 -14.47
CA LEU A 121 -0.67 1.34 -14.44
C LEU A 121 -1.66 0.98 -13.34
N TRP A 122 -1.67 1.72 -12.23
CA TRP A 122 -2.68 1.56 -11.17
C TRP A 122 -4.10 1.74 -11.72
N PHE A 123 -4.29 2.70 -12.62
CA PHE A 123 -5.58 3.02 -13.20
C PHE A 123 -5.92 2.14 -14.40
N GLU A 124 -4.93 1.80 -15.23
CA GLU A 124 -5.12 0.90 -16.37
C GLU A 124 -5.63 -0.48 -15.93
N HIS A 125 -5.11 -0.99 -14.82
CA HIS A 125 -5.45 -2.32 -14.29
C HIS A 125 -6.47 -2.28 -13.15
N ALA A 126 -7.08 -1.13 -12.89
CA ALA A 126 -8.02 -0.97 -11.78
C ALA A 126 -9.22 -1.92 -11.91
N GLY A 127 -9.54 -2.61 -10.82
CA GLY A 127 -10.80 -3.33 -10.70
C GLY A 127 -11.96 -2.36 -10.52
N ARG A 128 -13.20 -2.82 -10.74
CA ARG A 128 -14.41 -2.08 -10.34
C ARG A 128 -15.01 -2.71 -9.11
N GLY A 129 -15.58 -1.87 -8.24
CA GLY A 129 -16.33 -2.33 -7.08
C GLY A 129 -17.21 -1.24 -6.51
N GLU A 130 -18.00 -1.61 -5.52
CA GLU A 130 -18.86 -0.69 -4.79
C GLU A 130 -18.33 -0.53 -3.37
N VAL A 131 -18.14 0.71 -2.94
CA VAL A 131 -17.76 1.06 -1.56
C VAL A 131 -18.76 2.07 -1.03
N PHE A 132 -19.44 1.74 0.07
CA PHE A 132 -20.51 2.56 0.67
C PHE A 132 -21.63 2.98 -0.31
N GLY A 133 -22.00 2.09 -1.24
CA GLY A 133 -23.01 2.40 -2.26
C GLY A 133 -22.52 3.32 -3.37
N VAL A 134 -21.21 3.50 -3.51
CA VAL A 134 -20.58 4.29 -4.58
C VAL A 134 -19.74 3.37 -5.45
N GLU A 135 -20.02 3.36 -6.76
CA GLU A 135 -19.19 2.68 -7.76
C GLU A 135 -17.83 3.38 -7.86
N VAL A 136 -16.75 2.63 -7.65
CA VAL A 136 -15.38 3.15 -7.61
C VAL A 136 -14.42 2.23 -8.35
N GLY A 137 -13.29 2.79 -8.78
CA GLY A 137 -12.12 2.00 -9.15
C GLY A 137 -11.42 1.48 -7.90
N LEU A 138 -10.94 0.24 -7.92
CA LEU A 138 -10.17 -0.37 -6.85
C LEU A 138 -8.70 -0.51 -7.26
N CYS A 139 -7.79 -0.24 -6.33
CA CYS A 139 -6.36 -0.49 -6.56
C CYS A 139 -6.14 -1.94 -6.99
N PRO A 140 -5.34 -2.23 -8.03
CA PRO A 140 -5.20 -3.59 -8.52
C PRO A 140 -4.45 -4.49 -7.52
N ALA A 141 -4.61 -5.81 -7.71
CA ALA A 141 -4.06 -6.81 -6.80
C ALA A 141 -2.52 -6.80 -6.82
N GLU A 142 -1.92 -6.63 -8.00
CA GLU A 142 -0.46 -6.61 -8.19
C GLU A 142 0.18 -5.40 -7.50
N GLU A 143 -0.39 -4.21 -7.65
CA GLU A 143 0.08 -2.99 -6.98
C GLU A 143 -0.16 -3.04 -5.47
N THR A 144 -1.26 -3.68 -5.05
CA THR A 144 -1.52 -3.98 -3.63
C THR A 144 -0.45 -4.93 -3.05
N ILE A 145 -0.09 -6.00 -3.76
CA ILE A 145 1.01 -6.91 -3.39
C ILE A 145 2.33 -6.13 -3.30
N PHE A 146 2.64 -5.32 -4.32
CA PHE A 146 3.87 -4.54 -4.37
C PHE A 146 3.98 -3.59 -3.17
N ALA A 147 3.02 -2.68 -2.99
CA ALA A 147 3.06 -1.67 -1.94
C ALA A 147 3.12 -2.29 -0.53
N LYS A 148 2.35 -3.35 -0.29
CA LYS A 148 2.29 -4.01 1.04
C LYS A 148 3.52 -4.84 1.37
N SER A 149 4.25 -5.35 0.37
CA SER A 149 5.43 -6.19 0.59
C SER A 149 6.58 -5.45 1.28
N PHE A 150 6.58 -4.11 1.22
CA PHE A 150 7.58 -3.26 1.87
C PHE A 150 7.16 -2.75 3.25
N ILE A 151 5.98 -3.12 3.76
CA ILE A 151 5.54 -2.72 5.11
C ILE A 151 5.98 -3.80 6.11
N GLN A 152 7.15 -3.59 6.73
CA GLN A 152 7.77 -4.49 7.70
C GLN A 152 8.22 -3.74 8.96
N GLU A 153 7.33 -2.90 9.47
CA GLU A 153 7.53 -2.21 10.74
C GLU A 153 7.41 -3.16 11.93
N ARG A 154 7.97 -2.76 13.07
CA ARG A 154 7.91 -3.54 14.32
C ARG A 154 6.46 -3.75 14.78
N GLU A 155 5.65 -2.70 14.66
CA GLU A 155 4.26 -2.65 15.06
C GLU A 155 3.28 -3.04 13.94
N ARG A 156 3.75 -3.08 12.69
CA ARG A 156 2.93 -3.34 11.51
C ARG A 156 3.71 -4.09 10.43
N TYR A 157 3.28 -5.32 10.17
CA TYR A 157 3.76 -6.15 9.06
C TYR A 157 2.59 -6.55 8.17
N ASP A 158 2.58 -6.13 6.90
CA ASP A 158 1.48 -6.41 5.96
C ASP A 158 1.70 -7.73 5.15
N GLY A 159 2.71 -8.55 5.48
CA GLY A 159 2.97 -9.79 4.74
C GLY A 159 1.82 -10.82 4.77
N ALA A 160 0.99 -10.79 5.82
CA ALA A 160 -0.23 -11.60 5.85
C ALA A 160 -1.25 -11.15 4.79
N ASP A 161 -1.42 -9.84 4.59
CA ASP A 161 -2.29 -9.29 3.55
C ASP A 161 -1.79 -9.74 2.16
N VAL A 162 -0.47 -9.68 1.92
CA VAL A 162 0.16 -10.16 0.69
C VAL A 162 -0.14 -11.64 0.46
N ALA A 163 0.08 -12.50 1.47
CA ALA A 163 -0.19 -13.92 1.37
C ALA A 163 -1.68 -14.24 1.09
N HIS A 164 -2.60 -13.46 1.68
CA HIS A 164 -4.04 -13.62 1.42
C HIS A 164 -4.42 -13.22 0.00
N VAL A 165 -3.90 -12.12 -0.54
CA VAL A 165 -4.13 -11.73 -1.93
C VAL A 165 -3.56 -12.77 -2.89
N LEU A 166 -2.32 -13.24 -2.66
CA LEU A 166 -1.71 -14.31 -3.45
C LEU A 166 -2.57 -15.58 -3.44
N ARG A 167 -3.08 -15.99 -2.27
CA ARG A 167 -3.95 -17.17 -2.17
C ARG A 167 -5.28 -16.97 -2.90
N ALA A 168 -5.82 -15.77 -2.91
CA ALA A 168 -7.11 -15.52 -3.51
C ALA A 168 -7.05 -15.32 -5.03
N ARG A 169 -5.96 -14.73 -5.55
CA ARG A 169 -5.89 -14.25 -6.93
C ARG A 169 -4.78 -14.86 -7.78
N CYS A 170 -4.03 -15.84 -7.26
CA CYS A 170 -2.83 -16.43 -7.88
C CYS A 170 -2.91 -16.64 -9.40
N GLU A 171 -4.02 -17.23 -9.88
CA GLU A 171 -4.25 -17.56 -11.29
C GLU A 171 -4.60 -16.35 -12.16
N ASP A 172 -5.14 -15.28 -11.56
CA ASP A 172 -5.56 -14.06 -12.25
C ASP A 172 -4.46 -13.01 -12.31
N LEU A 173 -3.39 -13.17 -11.52
CA LEU A 173 -2.30 -12.20 -11.43
C LEU A 173 -1.47 -12.16 -12.72
N ASP A 174 -1.14 -10.97 -13.18
CA ASP A 174 -0.12 -10.75 -14.20
C ASP A 174 1.28 -10.88 -13.57
N TRP A 175 1.79 -12.11 -13.56
CA TRP A 175 3.10 -12.43 -12.98
C TRP A 175 4.28 -11.71 -13.66
N PRO A 176 4.34 -11.58 -14.99
CA PRO A 176 5.31 -10.70 -15.64
C PRO A 176 5.26 -9.26 -15.10
N ARG A 177 4.06 -8.67 -14.92
CA ARG A 177 3.92 -7.33 -14.34
C ARG A 177 4.41 -7.28 -12.90
N ILE A 178 4.09 -8.26 -12.06
CA ILE A 178 4.60 -8.32 -10.68
C ILE A 178 6.14 -8.34 -10.67
N VAL A 179 6.76 -9.24 -11.44
CA VAL A 179 8.23 -9.36 -11.47
C VAL A 179 8.86 -8.06 -11.98
N ALA A 180 8.28 -7.44 -13.02
CA ALA A 180 8.75 -6.16 -13.55
C ALA A 180 8.58 -5.02 -12.52
N ARG A 181 7.45 -4.98 -11.81
CA ARG A 181 7.14 -3.94 -10.80
C ARG A 181 8.11 -3.98 -9.62
N PHE A 182 8.49 -5.18 -9.17
CA PHE A 182 9.52 -5.31 -8.12
C PHE A 182 10.92 -4.95 -8.60
N GLY A 183 11.23 -5.13 -9.89
CA GLY A 183 12.49 -4.67 -10.49
C GLY A 183 13.72 -5.12 -9.68
N ASP A 184 14.55 -4.16 -9.28
CA ASP A 184 15.77 -4.38 -8.49
C ASP A 184 15.48 -4.84 -7.05
N HIS A 185 14.23 -4.68 -6.58
CA HIS A 185 13.77 -5.15 -5.28
C HIS A 185 13.17 -6.58 -5.32
N TRP A 186 13.51 -7.37 -6.34
CA TRP A 186 13.06 -8.75 -6.53
C TRP A 186 13.31 -9.66 -5.31
N ARG A 187 14.31 -9.36 -4.46
CA ARG A 187 14.56 -10.06 -3.19
C ARG A 187 13.36 -10.00 -2.24
N VAL A 188 12.64 -8.88 -2.21
CA VAL A 188 11.43 -8.71 -1.39
C VAL A 188 10.31 -9.60 -1.91
N LEU A 189 10.09 -9.64 -3.23
CA LEU A 189 9.13 -10.56 -3.85
C LEU A 189 9.47 -12.01 -3.53
N LEU A 190 10.71 -12.43 -3.75
CA LEU A 190 11.16 -13.80 -3.45
C LEU A 190 10.90 -14.17 -1.99
N SER A 191 11.18 -13.26 -1.04
CA SER A 191 10.90 -13.47 0.38
C SER A 191 9.41 -13.72 0.65
N GLN A 192 8.52 -12.92 0.04
CA GLN A 192 7.08 -13.12 0.19
C GLN A 192 6.61 -14.45 -0.41
N LEU A 193 7.16 -14.87 -1.55
CA LEU A 193 6.80 -16.15 -2.18
C LEU A 193 7.31 -17.36 -1.40
N ILE A 194 8.49 -17.28 -0.79
CA ILE A 194 9.01 -18.30 0.14
C ILE A 194 8.07 -18.43 1.35
N LEU A 195 7.73 -17.29 1.98
CA LEU A 195 6.81 -17.29 3.12
C LEU A 195 5.41 -17.80 2.73
N PHE A 196 4.92 -17.46 1.55
CA PHE A 196 3.64 -17.99 1.04
C PHE A 196 3.64 -19.52 0.99
N GLY A 197 4.70 -20.14 0.49
CA GLY A 197 4.83 -21.59 0.47
C GLY A 197 4.88 -22.23 1.86
N PHE A 198 5.48 -21.55 2.84
CA PHE A 198 5.47 -21.98 4.24
C PHE A 198 4.07 -21.84 4.89
N ILE A 199 3.38 -20.72 4.65
CA ILE A 199 2.05 -20.43 5.19
C ILE A 199 1.00 -21.37 4.58
N TYR A 200 1.08 -21.65 3.27
CA TYR A 200 0.13 -22.46 2.52
C TYR A 200 0.82 -23.57 1.72
N PRO A 201 1.34 -24.63 2.37
CA PRO A 201 2.13 -25.67 1.71
C PRO A 201 1.37 -26.43 0.60
N THR A 202 0.04 -26.50 0.68
CA THR A 202 -0.83 -27.11 -0.34
C THR A 202 -1.13 -26.18 -1.52
N GLU A 203 -0.95 -24.87 -1.36
CA GLU A 203 -1.26 -23.84 -2.37
C GLU A 203 0.02 -23.39 -3.11
N GLN A 204 1.21 -23.71 -2.59
CA GLN A 204 2.50 -23.22 -3.11
C GLN A 204 2.71 -23.43 -4.63
N ARG A 205 2.09 -24.47 -5.21
CA ARG A 205 2.21 -24.81 -6.64
C ARG A 205 1.35 -23.94 -7.55
N ARG A 206 0.53 -23.05 -6.99
CA ARG A 206 -0.26 -22.08 -7.76
C ARG A 206 0.63 -20.94 -8.30
N ILE A 207 1.74 -20.65 -7.62
CA ILE A 207 2.76 -19.72 -8.14
C ILE A 207 3.38 -20.34 -9.40
N PRO A 208 3.46 -19.61 -10.53
CA PRO A 208 4.06 -20.14 -11.75
C PRO A 208 5.51 -20.59 -11.52
N PRO A 209 5.89 -21.83 -11.89
CA PRO A 209 7.23 -22.35 -11.62
C PRO A 209 8.37 -21.55 -12.26
N TRP A 210 8.09 -20.78 -13.31
CA TRP A 210 9.10 -19.91 -13.93
C TRP A 210 9.46 -18.71 -13.04
N VAL A 211 8.53 -18.17 -12.25
CA VAL A 211 8.77 -17.03 -11.36
C VAL A 211 9.77 -17.43 -10.28
N MET A 212 9.52 -18.55 -9.59
CA MET A 212 10.44 -19.06 -8.57
C MET A 212 11.81 -19.40 -9.15
N ARG A 213 11.87 -20.03 -10.33
CA ARG A 213 13.14 -20.35 -10.99
C ARG A 213 13.92 -19.10 -11.37
N ASP A 214 13.26 -18.08 -11.93
CA ASP A 214 13.88 -16.81 -12.29
C ASP A 214 14.48 -16.11 -11.06
N LEU A 215 13.69 -15.92 -10.01
CA LEU A 215 14.13 -15.22 -8.80
C LEU A 215 15.25 -15.98 -8.06
N LEU A 216 15.21 -17.31 -8.00
CA LEU A 216 16.28 -18.11 -7.42
C LEU A 216 17.56 -18.06 -8.28
N ALA A 217 17.44 -18.06 -9.60
CA ALA A 217 18.59 -17.91 -10.50
C ALA A 217 19.26 -16.54 -10.35
N ARG A 218 18.48 -15.45 -10.15
CA ARG A 218 19.03 -14.12 -9.82
C ARG A 218 19.85 -14.16 -8.53
N LEU A 219 19.33 -14.80 -7.49
CA LEU A 219 20.04 -14.96 -6.21
C LEU A 219 21.34 -15.75 -6.35
N GLU A 220 21.31 -16.86 -7.10
CA GLU A 220 22.50 -17.67 -7.37
C GLU A 220 23.56 -16.89 -8.17
N ALA A 221 23.14 -16.14 -9.19
CA ALA A 221 24.04 -15.29 -9.98
C ALA A 221 24.64 -14.14 -9.14
N GLU A 222 23.87 -13.54 -8.24
CA GLU A 222 24.36 -12.51 -7.32
C GLU A 222 25.43 -13.07 -6.37
N HIS A 223 25.20 -14.26 -5.79
CA HIS A 223 26.20 -14.91 -4.93
C HIS A 223 27.49 -15.32 -5.67
N ALA A 224 27.41 -15.57 -6.98
CA ALA A 224 28.57 -15.84 -7.81
C ALA A 224 29.34 -14.57 -8.21
N SER A 225 28.75 -13.40 -8.00
CA SER A 225 29.34 -12.10 -8.34
C SER A 225 30.11 -11.50 -7.16
N PRO A 226 31.09 -10.61 -7.40
CA PRO A 226 31.69 -9.81 -6.33
C PRO A 226 30.60 -9.03 -5.57
N PRO A 227 30.75 -8.84 -4.25
CA PRO A 227 29.79 -8.06 -3.47
C PRO A 227 29.68 -6.63 -3.98
N GLU A 228 28.49 -6.03 -3.87
CA GLU A 228 28.25 -4.63 -4.19
C GLU A 228 29.23 -3.73 -3.44
N VAL A 229 29.74 -2.71 -4.13
CA VAL A 229 30.61 -1.68 -3.55
C VAL A 229 29.73 -0.56 -3.03
N GLY A 230 29.80 -0.28 -1.73
CA GLY A 230 29.00 0.77 -1.08
C GLY A 230 28.50 0.30 0.28
N ARG A 231 27.94 1.23 1.07
CA ARG A 231 27.32 0.90 2.37
C ARG A 231 25.87 1.37 2.38
N VAL A 232 25.08 0.93 1.41
CA VAL A 232 23.65 1.28 1.34
C VAL A 232 22.82 0.41 2.27
N CYS A 233 22.04 1.04 3.14
CA CYS A 233 21.06 0.37 3.99
C CYS A 233 19.69 0.39 3.33
N ARG A 234 19.36 -0.69 2.61
CA ARG A 234 18.01 -0.88 2.02
C ARG A 234 16.93 -1.23 3.05
N GLY A 235 17.32 -1.45 4.32
CA GLY A 235 16.36 -1.68 5.41
C GLY A 235 15.43 -0.49 5.66
N THR A 236 15.87 0.73 5.32
CA THR A 236 15.03 1.94 5.43
C THR A 236 13.84 1.95 4.46
N LEU A 237 13.88 1.11 3.42
CA LEU A 237 12.74 0.88 2.53
C LEU A 237 11.68 -0.06 3.15
N LEU A 238 12.06 -0.88 4.13
CA LEU A 238 11.18 -1.85 4.78
C LEU A 238 10.59 -1.35 6.10
N SER A 239 11.33 -0.47 6.77
CA SER A 239 10.93 0.13 8.03
C SER A 239 11.46 1.55 8.16
N ARG A 240 10.57 2.45 8.58
CA ARG A 240 10.88 3.85 8.85
C ARG A 240 11.87 4.03 10.00
N ALA A 241 11.82 3.14 11.00
CA ALA A 241 12.51 3.33 12.28
C ALA A 241 13.64 2.33 12.52
N GLN A 242 13.46 1.05 12.14
CA GLN A 242 14.28 -0.04 12.67
C GLN A 242 15.74 -0.02 12.20
N TYR A 243 16.03 0.65 11.07
CA TYR A 243 17.36 0.72 10.46
C TYR A 243 18.02 2.11 10.58
N LEU A 244 17.45 3.01 11.40
CA LEU A 244 18.06 4.33 11.64
C LEU A 244 19.40 4.22 12.37
N ALA A 245 19.59 3.18 13.17
CA ALA A 245 20.87 2.88 13.80
C ALA A 245 21.97 2.69 12.75
N ASP A 246 21.74 1.86 11.74
CA ASP A 246 22.68 1.62 10.64
C ASP A 246 22.99 2.92 9.88
N VAL A 247 21.96 3.73 9.57
CA VAL A 247 22.17 5.04 8.92
C VAL A 247 23.04 5.95 9.79
N SER A 248 22.82 5.97 11.12
CA SER A 248 23.65 6.74 12.05
C SER A 248 25.10 6.24 12.17
N GLU A 249 25.34 4.97 11.85
CA GLU A 249 26.69 4.37 11.78
C GLU A 249 27.40 4.65 10.44
N GLY A 250 26.78 5.44 9.57
CA GLY A 250 27.35 5.89 8.29
C GLY A 250 27.01 4.98 7.12
N TRP A 251 25.90 4.24 7.18
CA TRP A 251 25.31 3.63 6.00
C TRP A 251 24.45 4.65 5.24
N ASP A 252 24.49 4.60 3.91
CA ASP A 252 23.68 5.43 3.03
C ASP A 252 22.20 5.02 3.12
N ASP A 253 21.29 5.99 3.22
CA ASP A 253 19.85 5.74 3.30
C ASP A 253 19.29 5.48 1.90
N ALA A 254 18.80 4.27 1.65
CA ALA A 254 18.28 3.87 0.33
C ALA A 254 17.04 4.64 -0.12
N ARG A 255 16.39 5.41 0.76
CA ARG A 255 15.27 6.30 0.40
C ARG A 255 15.74 7.58 -0.31
N LEU A 256 16.99 7.98 -0.09
CA LEU A 256 17.52 9.27 -0.53
C LEU A 256 17.83 9.27 -2.02
N TRP A 257 17.44 10.35 -2.70
CA TRP A 257 17.84 10.62 -4.08
C TRP A 257 19.38 10.67 -4.23
N PRO A 258 20.00 10.09 -5.28
CA PRO A 258 19.39 9.58 -6.51
C PRO A 258 19.02 8.10 -6.52
N GLU A 259 19.36 7.33 -5.47
CA GLU A 259 19.02 5.90 -5.43
C GLU A 259 17.55 5.66 -5.11
N GLY A 260 17.00 6.45 -4.17
CA GLY A 260 15.57 6.49 -3.86
C GLY A 260 14.89 7.72 -4.45
N SER A 261 13.68 8.00 -3.99
CA SER A 261 12.83 9.08 -4.51
C SER A 261 12.65 10.26 -3.54
N MET A 262 13.18 10.16 -2.32
CA MET A 262 12.96 11.15 -1.27
C MET A 262 14.14 12.12 -1.13
N THR A 263 13.83 13.35 -0.77
CA THR A 263 14.81 14.34 -0.31
C THR A 263 15.18 14.12 1.17
N SER A 264 16.32 14.66 1.60
CA SER A 264 16.71 14.61 3.02
C SER A 264 15.69 15.28 3.94
N GLU A 265 14.99 16.33 3.47
CA GLU A 265 13.95 17.01 4.24
C GLU A 265 12.71 16.13 4.42
N GLU A 266 12.27 15.44 3.37
CA GLU A 266 11.15 14.50 3.44
C GLU A 266 11.47 13.32 4.36
N ILE A 267 12.69 12.78 4.30
CA ILE A 267 13.16 11.73 5.20
C ILE A 267 13.16 12.22 6.64
N ALA A 268 13.71 13.41 6.90
CA ALA A 268 13.74 13.99 8.24
C ALA A 268 12.34 14.20 8.81
N ARG A 269 11.42 14.76 8.00
CA ARG A 269 10.02 14.96 8.39
C ARG A 269 9.30 13.64 8.66
N TRP A 270 9.50 12.63 7.81
CA TRP A 270 8.87 11.32 8.00
C TRP A 270 9.41 10.61 9.24
N THR A 271 10.73 10.70 9.46
CA THR A 271 11.42 10.14 10.64
C THR A 271 10.98 10.81 11.93
N ALA A 272 10.89 12.14 11.96
CA ALA A 272 10.41 12.88 13.13
C ALA A 272 9.00 12.45 13.55
N ALA A 273 8.19 12.00 12.59
CA ALA A 273 6.84 11.52 12.87
C ALA A 273 6.77 10.12 13.52
N ILE A 274 7.90 9.54 13.93
CA ILE A 274 7.95 8.39 14.85
C ILE A 274 7.43 8.80 16.22
N ASP A 275 7.92 9.92 16.74
CA ASP A 275 7.55 10.40 18.06
C ASP A 275 6.46 11.48 18.01
N GLN A 276 6.27 12.12 16.86
CA GLN A 276 5.38 13.26 16.69
C GLN A 276 4.39 13.04 15.54
N PRO A 277 3.17 12.54 15.79
CA PRO A 277 2.20 12.32 14.72
C PRO A 277 1.93 13.61 13.93
N PRO A 278 1.61 13.52 12.62
CA PRO A 278 1.36 14.68 11.80
C PRO A 278 0.21 15.53 12.38
N PRO A 279 0.26 16.86 12.21
CA PRO A 279 -0.74 17.75 12.77
C PRO A 279 -2.14 17.43 12.22
N HIS A 280 -3.12 17.38 13.12
CA HIS A 280 -4.54 17.33 12.78
C HIS A 280 -5.06 18.77 12.71
N PRO A 281 -5.71 19.18 11.61
CA PRO A 281 -6.33 20.50 11.50
C PRO A 281 -7.51 20.67 12.46
#